data_AF-G5K212-F1
#
_entry.id   AF-G5K212-F1
#
_cell.length_a   1.000
_cell.length_b   1.000
_cell.length_c   1.000
_cell.angle_alpha   90.00
_cell.angle_beta   90.00
_cell.angle_gamma   90.00
#
_symmetry.space_group_name_H-M   'P 1'
#
loop_
_entity.id
_entity.type
_entity.pdbx_description
1 polymer ?
#
loop_
_entity_poly.entity_id
_entity_poly.type
_entity_poly.pdbx_seq_one_letter_code
_entity_poly.pdbx_strand_id
1 'polypeptide(L)'
;MGLLSGLFRSRDKPQNRLQGSQYRFLGGMTTSGSRVNEKTAMQMTAVYSCVRILSETLASLPLHVFEHTENGTAKAVNHSLYTVLHDEPNKEMTSFIFRETLMTHLLLWGNAYAQIIRNGKGEVIALYPLMPDRMKVDRDEQGQLYYDYTVNDTDASITGGGIVRLQPSDVLHIPGLGFDGLVGYSPIAMAKNAIGMAIATEEYGAKFFQNGATPSGILEYPGTIKNPEQVRESWTRGFSGGNSHKIAVLEEGMKYTPISISPNEAQFLETRKFQLNEIARIFRVPPHMVGDLEK
;
A
#
# COMPACT_ATOMS: atom_id res chain seq x y z
N MET A 1 -49.93 42.58 22.76
CA MET A 1 -49.22 41.78 21.74
C MET A 1 -47.80 42.33 21.58
N GLY A 2 -46.97 42.30 22.63
CA GLY A 2 -46.06 41.16 22.86
C GLY A 2 -44.64 41.52 22.44
N LEU A 3 -44.03 42.49 23.14
CA LEU A 3 -42.71 43.12 22.96
C LEU A 3 -41.51 42.20 23.33
N LEU A 4 -41.60 40.88 23.13
CA LEU A 4 -40.60 39.91 23.61
C LEU A 4 -40.15 38.87 22.58
N SER A 5 -40.39 39.06 21.28
CA SER A 5 -39.98 38.10 20.24
C SER A 5 -38.47 38.11 19.92
N GLY A 6 -37.66 38.96 20.57
CA GLY A 6 -36.23 39.13 20.31
C GLY A 6 -35.27 38.42 21.30
N LEU A 7 -35.77 37.79 22.37
CA LEU A 7 -34.93 37.30 23.48
C LEU A 7 -34.54 35.82 23.42
N PHE A 8 -34.96 35.10 22.38
CA PHE A 8 -34.53 33.72 22.13
C PHE A 8 -34.17 33.51 20.65
N ARG A 9 -33.16 34.25 20.16
CA ARG A 9 -32.36 33.69 19.07
C ARG A 9 -31.60 32.50 19.67
N SER A 10 -32.03 31.29 19.31
CA SER A 10 -31.19 30.12 19.42
C SER A 10 -29.82 30.52 18.88
N ARG A 11 -28.80 30.45 19.75
CA ARG A 11 -27.39 30.55 19.39
C ARG A 11 -27.20 29.73 18.11
N ASP A 12 -26.47 30.30 17.15
CA ASP A 12 -26.15 29.66 15.87
C ASP A 12 -26.00 28.16 16.05
N LYS A 13 -26.80 27.37 15.30
CA LYS A 13 -26.62 25.92 15.24
C LYS A 13 -25.13 25.68 15.01
N PRO A 14 -24.46 24.78 15.75
CA PRO A 14 -23.04 24.56 15.59
C PRO A 14 -22.76 24.25 14.12
N GLN A 15 -22.11 25.18 13.42
CA GLN A 15 -21.62 24.92 12.08
C GLN A 15 -20.45 23.96 12.24
N ASN A 16 -20.62 22.74 11.75
CA ASN A 16 -19.57 21.76 11.69
C ASN A 16 -18.45 22.31 10.78
N ARG A 17 -17.37 22.81 11.39
CA ARG A 17 -16.20 23.37 10.69
C ARG A 17 -15.14 22.32 10.37
N LEU A 18 -15.39 21.05 10.66
CA LEU A 18 -14.49 19.97 10.26
C LEU A 18 -14.70 19.70 8.76
N GLN A 19 -14.16 20.60 7.94
CA GLN A 19 -13.97 20.38 6.51
C GLN A 19 -13.15 19.10 6.36
N GLY A 20 -13.75 18.10 5.71
CA GLY A 20 -13.15 16.97 5.00
C GLY A 20 -11.92 16.33 5.62
N SER A 21 -12.01 15.05 5.90
CA SER A 21 -10.84 14.21 6.12
C SER A 21 -9.87 14.34 4.92
N GLN A 22 -8.83 15.18 5.05
CA GLN A 22 -7.75 15.28 4.06
C GLN A 22 -6.81 14.08 4.14
N TYR A 23 -7.32 12.87 4.42
CA TYR A 23 -6.54 11.65 4.31
C TYR A 23 -6.45 11.25 2.84
N ARG A 24 -5.81 12.12 2.05
CA ARG A 24 -5.26 11.70 0.76
C ARG A 24 -4.27 10.59 1.07
N PHE A 25 -4.39 9.49 0.34
CA PHE A 25 -3.36 8.48 0.15
C PHE A 25 -2.02 9.19 -0.14
N LEU A 26 -1.22 9.43 0.89
CA LEU A 26 0.06 10.12 0.78
C LEU A 26 1.12 9.13 0.28
N GLY A 27 0.88 8.55 -0.90
CA GLY A 27 1.95 8.10 -1.77
C GLY A 27 2.78 9.32 -2.18
N GLY A 28 4.10 9.18 -2.13
CA GLY A 28 5.01 10.30 -2.38
C GLY A 28 6.46 9.85 -2.45
N MET A 29 7.34 10.77 -2.83
CA MET A 29 8.78 10.52 -2.71
C MET A 29 9.13 10.33 -1.24
N THR A 30 9.95 9.32 -0.98
CA THR A 30 10.47 9.03 0.35
C THR A 30 11.76 9.82 0.60
N THR A 31 12.24 9.84 1.83
CA THR A 31 13.52 10.50 2.16
C THR A 31 14.73 9.83 1.49
N SER A 32 14.62 8.58 1.03
CA SER A 32 15.65 7.91 0.24
C SER A 32 15.58 8.25 -1.27
N GLY A 33 14.57 9.00 -1.70
CA GLY A 33 14.33 9.32 -3.12
C GLY A 33 13.54 8.24 -3.88
N SER A 34 13.33 7.05 -3.31
CA SER A 34 12.51 6.00 -3.92
C SER A 34 11.03 6.35 -3.86
N ARG A 35 10.29 6.03 -4.92
CA ARG A 35 8.83 6.22 -4.98
C ARG A 35 8.10 5.03 -4.36
N VAL A 36 7.30 5.27 -3.34
CA VAL A 36 6.52 4.23 -2.66
C VAL A 36 5.02 4.44 -2.92
N ASN A 37 4.38 3.39 -3.41
CA ASN A 37 2.93 3.19 -3.49
C ASN A 37 2.64 1.70 -3.27
N GLU A 38 1.37 1.31 -3.31
CA GLU A 38 0.93 -0.06 -3.02
C GLU A 38 1.54 -1.07 -4.01
N LYS A 39 1.69 -0.69 -5.29
CA LYS A 39 2.29 -1.55 -6.32
C LYS A 39 3.79 -1.72 -6.11
N THR A 40 4.54 -0.64 -5.87
CA THR A 40 6.00 -0.74 -5.63
C THR A 40 6.30 -1.38 -4.28
N ALA A 41 5.44 -1.17 -3.27
CA ALA A 41 5.55 -1.88 -1.99
C ALA A 41 5.34 -3.38 -2.16
N MET A 42 4.32 -3.82 -2.92
CA MET A 42 4.08 -5.25 -3.19
C MET A 42 5.19 -5.93 -3.99
N GLN A 43 6.07 -5.18 -4.66
CA GLN A 43 7.28 -5.75 -5.28
C GLN A 43 8.36 -6.11 -4.25
N MET A 44 8.30 -5.54 -3.05
CA MET A 44 9.17 -5.95 -1.94
C MET A 44 8.69 -7.28 -1.37
N THR A 45 9.56 -8.29 -1.39
CA THR A 45 9.25 -9.66 -0.94
C THR A 45 8.76 -9.72 0.50
N ALA A 46 9.30 -8.88 1.38
CA ALA A 46 8.87 -8.78 2.78
C ALA A 46 7.42 -8.28 2.91
N VAL A 47 7.03 -7.24 2.15
CA VAL A 47 5.65 -6.72 2.13
C VAL A 47 4.71 -7.77 1.54
N TYR A 48 5.06 -8.32 0.37
CA TYR A 48 4.27 -9.35 -0.28
C TYR A 48 4.01 -10.56 0.64
N SER A 49 5.05 -11.03 1.33
CA SER A 49 4.94 -12.17 2.25
C SER A 49 4.04 -11.85 3.45
N CYS A 50 4.20 -10.66 4.06
CA CYS A 50 3.35 -10.24 5.17
C CYS A 50 1.87 -10.14 4.77
N VAL A 51 1.60 -9.50 3.63
CA VAL A 51 0.24 -9.34 3.09
C VAL A 51 -0.39 -10.70 2.86
N ARG A 52 0.33 -11.58 2.15
CA ARG A 52 -0.14 -12.92 1.80
C ARG A 52 -0.42 -13.80 3.03
N ILE A 53 0.48 -13.82 4.02
CA ILE A 53 0.28 -14.56 5.27
C ILE A 53 -1.02 -14.12 5.95
N LEU A 54 -1.21 -12.81 6.11
CA LEU A 54 -2.37 -12.27 6.82
C LEU A 54 -3.67 -12.45 6.03
N SER A 55 -3.64 -12.20 4.72
CA SER A 55 -4.82 -12.30 3.85
C SER A 55 -5.29 -13.74 3.69
N GLU A 56 -4.37 -14.68 3.42
CA GLU A 56 -4.71 -16.11 3.28
C GLU A 56 -5.16 -16.71 4.61
N THR A 57 -4.51 -16.35 5.72
CA THR A 57 -4.91 -16.84 7.05
C THR A 57 -6.32 -16.38 7.39
N LEU A 58 -6.64 -15.10 7.20
CA LEU A 58 -8.00 -14.60 7.44
C LEU A 58 -9.01 -15.27 6.49
N ALA A 59 -8.68 -15.36 5.21
CA ALA A 59 -9.57 -15.93 4.19
C ALA A 59 -9.89 -17.41 4.45
N SER A 60 -8.96 -18.16 5.05
CA SER A 60 -9.14 -19.56 5.42
C SER A 60 -10.21 -19.80 6.49
N LEU A 61 -10.60 -18.76 7.23
CA LEU A 61 -11.64 -18.83 8.25
C LEU A 61 -13.03 -18.61 7.60
N PRO A 62 -13.90 -19.63 7.56
CA PRO A 62 -15.24 -19.48 6.97
C PRO A 62 -16.13 -18.60 7.84
N LEU A 63 -16.95 -17.76 7.21
CA LEU A 63 -17.97 -16.96 7.89
C LEU A 63 -19.30 -17.71 7.85
N HIS A 64 -19.76 -18.17 9.01
CA HIS A 64 -21.08 -18.78 9.15
C HIS A 64 -22.08 -17.75 9.68
N VAL A 65 -23.29 -17.74 9.12
CA VAL A 65 -24.42 -16.98 9.67
C VAL A 65 -25.15 -17.86 10.67
N PHE A 66 -25.50 -17.28 11.82
CA PHE A 66 -26.22 -17.94 12.89
C PHE A 66 -27.54 -17.23 13.17
N GLU A 67 -28.55 -17.98 13.59
CA GLU A 67 -29.84 -17.48 14.05
C GLU A 67 -30.14 -18.01 15.45
N HIS A 68 -30.88 -17.21 16.23
CA HIS A 68 -31.38 -17.62 17.52
C HIS A 68 -32.71 -18.36 17.35
N THR A 69 -32.74 -19.60 17.81
CA THR A 69 -33.92 -20.47 17.83
C THR A 69 -34.37 -20.70 19.27
N GLU A 70 -35.56 -21.26 19.46
CA GLU A 70 -36.08 -21.62 20.80
C GLU A 70 -35.14 -22.58 21.56
N ASN A 71 -34.38 -23.40 20.85
CA ASN A 71 -33.44 -24.39 21.40
C ASN A 71 -31.99 -23.90 21.46
N GLY A 72 -31.73 -22.60 21.20
CA GLY A 72 -30.40 -22.00 21.21
C GLY A 72 -29.95 -21.50 19.83
N THR A 73 -28.64 -21.34 19.64
CA THR A 73 -28.07 -20.78 18.41
C THR A 73 -27.78 -21.87 17.38
N ALA A 74 -28.32 -21.72 16.16
CA ALA A 74 -28.10 -22.65 15.06
C ALA A 74 -27.54 -21.94 13.81
N LYS A 75 -26.91 -22.67 12.89
CA LYS A 75 -26.45 -22.11 11.61
C LYS A 75 -27.66 -21.82 10.73
N ALA A 76 -27.78 -20.57 10.27
CA ALA A 76 -28.87 -20.10 9.44
C ALA A 76 -28.60 -20.42 7.95
N VAL A 77 -28.50 -21.70 7.60
CA VAL A 77 -28.09 -22.14 6.25
C VAL A 77 -29.04 -21.71 5.13
N ASN A 78 -30.32 -21.48 5.45
CA ASN A 78 -31.34 -21.02 4.51
C ASN A 78 -31.42 -19.49 4.40
N HIS A 79 -30.65 -18.75 5.20
CA HIS A 79 -30.63 -17.30 5.15
C HIS A 79 -29.85 -16.82 3.92
N SER A 80 -30.35 -15.80 3.22
CA SER A 80 -29.74 -15.26 1.99
C SER A 80 -28.25 -14.89 2.16
N LEU A 81 -27.91 -14.25 3.28
CA LEU A 81 -26.53 -13.92 3.63
C LEU A 81 -25.60 -15.13 3.84
N TYR A 82 -26.13 -16.33 4.15
CA TYR A 82 -25.28 -17.47 4.42
C TYR A 82 -24.43 -17.79 3.18
N THR A 83 -25.04 -17.98 2.01
CA THR A 83 -24.31 -18.25 0.77
C THR A 83 -23.38 -17.10 0.38
N VAL A 84 -23.82 -15.85 0.53
CA VAL A 84 -23.02 -14.66 0.18
C VAL A 84 -21.75 -14.55 1.04
N LEU A 85 -21.84 -14.83 2.34
CA LEU A 85 -20.71 -14.69 3.26
C LEU A 85 -19.89 -15.97 3.39
N HIS A 86 -20.48 -17.14 3.24
CA HIS A 86 -19.82 -18.43 3.43
C HIS A 86 -19.22 -18.98 2.13
N ASP A 87 -19.99 -19.02 1.04
CA ASP A 87 -19.66 -19.77 -0.17
C ASP A 87 -19.11 -18.86 -1.27
N GLU A 88 -19.93 -17.94 -1.76
CA GLU A 88 -19.71 -17.20 -3.00
C GLU A 88 -20.41 -15.81 -2.90
N PRO A 89 -19.66 -14.73 -2.64
CA PRO A 89 -20.22 -13.38 -2.51
C PRO A 89 -20.70 -12.81 -3.83
N ASN A 90 -20.18 -13.29 -4.96
CA ASN A 90 -20.62 -12.92 -6.30
C ASN A 90 -20.15 -13.99 -7.29
N LYS A 91 -20.67 -13.93 -8.53
CA LYS A 91 -20.43 -14.94 -9.58
C LYS A 91 -18.98 -15.09 -10.06
N GLU A 92 -18.09 -14.19 -9.64
CA GLU A 92 -16.71 -14.10 -10.17
C GLU A 92 -15.69 -14.66 -9.19
N MET A 93 -16.04 -14.80 -7.90
CA MET A 93 -15.08 -15.17 -6.87
C MET A 93 -15.72 -15.92 -5.70
N THR A 94 -14.95 -16.84 -5.11
CA THR A 94 -15.35 -17.51 -3.87
C THR A 94 -15.25 -16.57 -2.67
N SER A 95 -15.90 -16.96 -1.57
CA SER A 95 -15.84 -16.18 -0.34
C SER A 95 -14.43 -16.11 0.27
N PHE A 96 -13.58 -17.12 0.00
CA PHE A 96 -12.15 -17.06 0.32
C PHE A 96 -11.48 -15.88 -0.39
N ILE A 97 -11.57 -15.82 -1.72
CA ILE A 97 -10.92 -14.79 -2.53
C ILE A 97 -11.43 -13.40 -2.16
N PHE A 98 -12.73 -13.26 -1.88
CA PHE A 98 -13.30 -12.00 -1.44
C PHE A 98 -12.70 -11.51 -0.13
N ARG A 99 -12.65 -12.37 0.91
CA ARG A 99 -12.05 -12.01 2.21
C ARG A 99 -10.55 -11.72 2.08
N GLU A 100 -9.85 -12.50 1.26
CA GLU A 100 -8.43 -12.28 0.95
C GLU A 100 -8.22 -10.89 0.31
N THR A 101 -9.09 -10.53 -0.64
CA THR A 101 -9.06 -9.23 -1.33
C THR A 101 -9.33 -8.08 -0.36
N LEU A 102 -10.37 -8.17 0.48
CA LEU A 102 -10.67 -7.14 1.47
C LEU A 102 -9.55 -7.00 2.51
N MET A 103 -8.95 -8.12 2.95
CA MET A 103 -7.81 -8.06 3.86
C MET A 103 -6.60 -7.40 3.19
N THR A 104 -6.32 -7.74 1.94
CA THR A 104 -5.28 -7.07 1.13
C THR A 104 -5.56 -5.58 1.02
N HIS A 105 -6.82 -5.18 0.81
CA HIS A 105 -7.23 -3.78 0.77
C HIS A 105 -6.93 -3.05 2.09
N LEU A 106 -7.26 -3.65 3.23
CA LEU A 106 -6.93 -3.11 4.56
C LEU A 106 -5.42 -2.97 4.77
N LEU A 107 -4.63 -3.97 4.37
CA LEU A 107 -3.19 -3.99 4.62
C LEU A 107 -2.42 -2.99 3.74
N LEU A 108 -2.92 -2.68 2.54
CA LEU A 108 -2.25 -1.77 1.61
C LEU A 108 -2.79 -0.33 1.71
N TRP A 109 -4.11 -0.17 1.70
CA TRP A 109 -4.80 1.13 1.67
C TRP A 109 -5.39 1.55 3.03
N GLY A 110 -5.38 0.67 4.03
CA GLY A 110 -5.97 0.95 5.34
C GLY A 110 -7.50 0.87 5.36
N ASN A 111 -8.13 0.56 4.23
CA ASN A 111 -9.58 0.54 4.08
C ASN A 111 -9.98 -0.55 3.10
N ALA A 112 -11.07 -1.26 3.40
CA ALA A 112 -11.69 -2.18 2.48
C ALA A 112 -13.16 -1.81 2.27
N TYR A 113 -13.58 -1.89 1.01
CA TYR A 113 -14.92 -1.54 0.58
C TYR A 113 -15.50 -2.66 -0.25
N ALA A 114 -16.79 -2.93 -0.08
CA ALA A 114 -17.57 -3.74 -1.00
C ALA A 114 -18.92 -3.10 -1.27
N GLN A 115 -19.34 -3.08 -2.53
CA GLN A 115 -20.69 -2.71 -2.92
C GLN A 115 -21.67 -3.80 -2.48
N ILE A 116 -22.77 -3.40 -1.87
CA ILE A 116 -23.84 -4.29 -1.45
C ILE A 116 -24.92 -4.29 -2.52
N ILE A 117 -25.16 -5.46 -3.14
CA ILE A 117 -26.23 -5.64 -4.12
C ILE A 117 -27.43 -6.30 -3.45
N ARG A 118 -28.61 -5.71 -3.61
CA ARG A 118 -29.87 -6.18 -3.03
C ARG A 118 -30.89 -6.55 -4.10
N ASN A 119 -31.74 -7.53 -3.82
CA ASN A 119 -32.89 -7.84 -4.66
C ASN A 119 -34.06 -6.88 -4.36
N GLY A 120 -35.18 -7.03 -5.09
CA GLY A 120 -36.38 -6.20 -4.89
C GLY A 120 -37.08 -6.35 -3.53
N LYS A 121 -36.70 -7.36 -2.73
CA LYS A 121 -37.16 -7.54 -1.34
C LYS A 121 -36.21 -6.90 -0.32
N GLY A 122 -35.11 -6.29 -0.76
CA GLY A 122 -34.08 -5.70 0.09
C GLY A 122 -33.06 -6.70 0.65
N GLU A 123 -33.13 -7.97 0.28
CA GLU A 123 -32.18 -9.01 0.72
C GLU A 123 -30.85 -8.83 -0.01
N VAL A 124 -29.73 -8.95 0.69
CA VAL A 124 -28.39 -8.91 0.09
C VAL A 124 -28.18 -10.19 -0.71
N ILE A 125 -27.85 -10.03 -1.99
CA ILE A 125 -27.63 -11.16 -2.92
C ILE A 125 -26.21 -11.21 -3.47
N ALA A 126 -25.45 -10.12 -3.38
CA ALA A 126 -24.04 -10.13 -3.75
C ALA A 126 -23.23 -9.02 -3.05
N LEU A 127 -21.92 -9.24 -2.96
CA LEU A 127 -20.91 -8.27 -2.54
C LEU A 127 -19.81 -8.20 -3.59
N TYR A 128 -19.51 -6.99 -4.07
CA TYR A 128 -18.43 -6.75 -5.03
C TYR A 128 -17.36 -5.87 -4.41
N PRO A 129 -16.08 -6.29 -4.33
CA PRO A 129 -15.01 -5.43 -3.83
C PRO A 129 -14.91 -4.13 -4.65
N LEU A 130 -14.74 -3.02 -3.95
CA LEU A 130 -14.48 -1.71 -4.56
C LEU A 130 -13.02 -1.32 -4.28
N MET A 131 -12.36 -0.76 -5.28
CA MET A 131 -10.96 -0.34 -5.19
C MET A 131 -10.81 0.84 -4.21
N PRO A 132 -10.00 0.73 -3.13
CA PRO A 132 -9.89 1.79 -2.13
C PRO A 132 -9.28 3.09 -2.65
N ASP A 133 -8.37 3.04 -3.63
CA ASP A 133 -7.76 4.21 -4.27
C ASP A 133 -8.74 5.00 -5.15
N ARG A 134 -9.90 4.42 -5.47
CA ARG A 134 -10.99 5.07 -6.21
C ARG A 134 -12.14 5.53 -5.32
N MET A 135 -12.03 5.33 -4.01
CA MET A 135 -13.06 5.67 -3.03
C MET A 135 -12.72 6.96 -2.28
N LYS A 136 -13.68 7.89 -2.23
CA LYS A 136 -13.64 9.05 -1.34
C LYS A 136 -14.80 8.95 -0.34
N VAL A 137 -14.47 9.07 0.94
CA VAL A 137 -15.43 9.05 2.05
C VAL A 137 -15.50 10.43 2.68
N ASP A 138 -16.69 11.00 2.81
CA ASP A 138 -16.87 12.34 3.37
C ASP A 138 -18.30 12.52 3.93
N ARG A 139 -18.57 13.65 4.56
CA ARG A 139 -19.92 14.00 5.03
C ARG A 139 -20.47 15.19 4.27
N ASP A 140 -21.77 15.18 4.00
CA ASP A 140 -22.46 16.33 3.41
C ASP A 140 -22.70 17.46 4.43
N GLU A 141 -23.35 18.54 3.99
CA GLU A 141 -23.66 19.69 4.83
C GLU A 141 -24.59 19.35 6.01
N GLN A 142 -25.38 18.27 5.88
CA GLN A 142 -26.22 17.74 6.95
C GLN A 142 -25.46 16.79 7.90
N GLY A 143 -24.19 16.47 7.61
CA GLY A 143 -23.37 15.54 8.37
C GLY A 143 -23.61 14.07 8.01
N GLN A 144 -24.39 13.79 6.96
CA GLN A 144 -24.65 12.44 6.49
C GLN A 144 -23.44 11.92 5.70
N LEU A 145 -23.03 10.70 6.03
CA LEU A 145 -21.93 10.02 5.38
C LEU A 145 -22.29 9.68 3.93
N TYR A 146 -21.38 9.92 2.99
CA TYR A 146 -21.48 9.44 1.61
C TYR A 146 -20.15 8.88 1.11
N TYR A 147 -20.25 8.07 0.05
CA TYR A 147 -19.13 7.41 -0.60
C TYR A 147 -19.13 7.80 -2.07
N ASP A 148 -18.13 8.55 -2.52
CA ASP A 148 -17.94 8.87 -3.93
C ASP A 148 -16.93 7.89 -4.54
N TYR A 149 -17.41 7.01 -5.41
CA TYR A 149 -16.59 6.02 -6.10
C TYR A 149 -16.34 6.43 -7.55
N THR A 150 -15.08 6.47 -7.96
CA THR A 150 -14.71 6.73 -9.35
C THR A 150 -14.75 5.44 -10.14
N VAL A 151 -15.63 5.39 -11.14
CA VAL A 151 -15.91 4.24 -11.98
C VAL A 151 -15.05 4.31 -13.23
N ASN A 152 -14.43 3.19 -13.57
CA ASN A 152 -13.75 2.99 -14.85
C ASN A 152 -14.57 2.08 -15.77
N ASP A 153 -14.29 2.12 -17.08
CA ASP A 153 -14.99 1.33 -18.10
C ASP A 153 -14.92 -0.20 -17.89
N THR A 154 -14.04 -0.67 -17.01
CA THR A 154 -13.87 -2.09 -16.64
C THR A 154 -14.79 -2.54 -15.50
N ASP A 155 -15.46 -1.61 -14.82
CA ASP A 155 -16.28 -1.95 -13.65
C ASP A 155 -17.66 -2.43 -14.14
N ALA A 156 -17.86 -3.75 -14.10
CA ALA A 156 -18.96 -4.46 -14.79
C ALA A 156 -20.39 -4.05 -14.40
N SER A 157 -20.57 -3.30 -13.31
CA SER A 157 -21.88 -2.92 -12.77
C SER A 157 -22.29 -1.47 -13.05
N ILE A 158 -21.42 -0.61 -13.58
CA ILE A 158 -21.71 0.81 -13.78
C ILE A 158 -21.26 1.26 -15.17
N THR A 159 -22.20 1.32 -16.11
CA THR A 159 -21.96 1.86 -17.45
C THR A 159 -21.81 3.38 -17.40
N GLY A 160 -20.64 3.88 -17.80
CA GLY A 160 -20.33 5.30 -17.96
C GLY A 160 -19.26 5.77 -16.98
N GLY A 161 -18.08 6.14 -17.49
CA GLY A 161 -17.02 6.75 -16.68
C GLY A 161 -17.54 7.96 -15.92
N GLY A 162 -17.19 8.05 -14.63
CA GLY A 162 -17.68 9.12 -13.77
C GLY A 162 -17.54 8.82 -12.28
N ILE A 163 -18.03 9.76 -11.46
CA ILE A 163 -18.11 9.58 -10.01
C ILE A 163 -19.54 9.18 -9.67
N VAL A 164 -19.70 8.05 -8.99
CA VAL A 164 -20.98 7.57 -8.48
C VAL A 164 -21.01 7.76 -6.97
N ARG A 165 -22.06 8.45 -6.49
CA ARG A 165 -22.31 8.61 -5.06
C ARG A 165 -23.13 7.44 -4.55
N LEU A 166 -22.56 6.68 -3.63
CA LEU A 166 -23.18 5.55 -2.94
C LEU A 166 -23.60 5.97 -1.53
N GLN A 167 -24.74 5.46 -1.08
CA GLN A 167 -25.23 5.67 0.28
C GLN A 167 -24.53 4.71 1.25
N PRO A 168 -24.47 5.01 2.56
CA PRO A 168 -23.92 4.09 3.55
C PRO A 168 -24.60 2.72 3.61
N SER A 169 -25.87 2.62 3.19
CA SER A 169 -26.59 1.35 3.08
C SER A 169 -26.11 0.43 1.95
N ASP A 170 -25.38 1.00 0.99
CA ASP A 170 -24.98 0.36 -0.26
C ASP A 170 -23.49 -0.04 -0.25
N VAL A 171 -22.75 0.34 0.81
CA VAL A 171 -21.32 0.09 0.95
C VAL A 171 -21.04 -0.60 2.28
N LEU A 172 -20.44 -1.78 2.21
CA LEU A 172 -19.73 -2.38 3.33
C LEU A 172 -18.35 -1.72 3.41
N HIS A 173 -18.13 -0.85 4.39
CA HIS A 173 -16.83 -0.26 4.66
C HIS A 173 -16.24 -0.86 5.94
N ILE A 174 -15.04 -1.40 5.83
CA ILE A 174 -14.22 -1.84 6.95
C ILE A 174 -13.04 -0.86 7.06
N PRO A 175 -13.06 0.09 8.01
CA PRO A 175 -11.93 0.98 8.24
C PRO A 175 -10.84 0.28 9.07
N GLY A 176 -9.59 0.48 8.69
CA GLY A 176 -8.44 0.13 9.49
C GLY A 176 -8.17 1.15 10.61
N LEU A 177 -6.97 1.09 11.20
CA LEU A 177 -6.55 2.03 12.24
C LEU A 177 -6.46 3.46 11.70
N GLY A 178 -7.17 4.40 12.34
CA GLY A 178 -7.16 5.84 12.02
C GLY A 178 -7.53 6.69 13.24
N PHE A 179 -7.37 8.01 13.17
CA PHE A 179 -7.68 8.90 14.31
C PHE A 179 -9.14 9.38 14.36
N ASP A 180 -9.86 9.39 13.24
CA ASP A 180 -11.25 9.90 13.18
C ASP A 180 -12.31 8.79 13.22
N GLY A 181 -11.88 7.53 13.16
CA GLY A 181 -12.76 6.35 13.09
C GLY A 181 -13.59 6.27 11.80
N LEU A 182 -13.35 7.15 10.83
CA LEU A 182 -14.06 7.19 9.55
C LEU A 182 -13.26 6.47 8.46
N VAL A 183 -11.97 6.74 8.37
CA VAL A 183 -11.08 6.16 7.34
C VAL A 183 -9.78 5.75 8.00
N GLY A 184 -9.33 4.52 7.71
CA GLY A 184 -8.05 4.02 8.19
C GLY A 184 -6.87 4.65 7.45
N TYR A 185 -5.71 4.72 8.11
CA TYR A 185 -4.46 5.11 7.47
C TYR A 185 -3.89 3.96 6.66
N SER A 186 -3.41 4.26 5.45
CA SER A 186 -2.66 3.30 4.65
C SER A 186 -1.38 2.88 5.39
N PRO A 187 -1.21 1.59 5.72
CA PRO A 187 0.01 1.10 6.34
C PRO A 187 1.25 1.39 5.47
N ILE A 188 1.09 1.30 4.15
CA ILE A 188 2.14 1.61 3.18
C ILE A 188 2.54 3.09 3.25
N ALA A 189 1.56 4.00 3.29
CA ALA A 189 1.84 5.44 3.39
C ALA A 189 2.54 5.79 4.71
N MET A 190 2.11 5.17 5.82
CA MET A 190 2.73 5.35 7.15
C MET A 190 4.16 4.80 7.19
N ALA A 191 4.41 3.69 6.48
CA ALA A 191 5.69 3.01 6.41
C ALA A 191 6.61 3.46 5.27
N LYS A 192 6.20 4.47 4.49
CA LYS A 192 6.83 4.76 3.19
C LYS A 192 8.34 4.96 3.27
N ASN A 193 8.85 5.57 4.34
CA ASN A 193 10.29 5.82 4.49
C ASN A 193 11.08 4.52 4.75
N ALA A 194 10.53 3.58 5.53
CA ALA A 194 11.16 2.29 5.75
C ALA A 194 11.15 1.45 4.46
N ILE A 195 10.00 1.37 3.78
CA ILE A 195 9.88 0.67 2.49
C ILE A 195 10.79 1.30 1.44
N GLY A 196 10.83 2.63 1.37
CA GLY A 196 11.68 3.37 0.44
C GLY A 196 13.17 3.16 0.72
N MET A 197 13.58 3.04 1.98
CA MET A 197 14.95 2.69 2.34
C MET A 197 15.29 1.26 1.90
N ALA A 198 14.37 0.31 2.08
CA ALA A 198 14.55 -1.07 1.64
C ALA A 198 14.71 -1.16 0.11
N ILE A 199 13.86 -0.46 -0.66
CA ILE A 199 13.96 -0.36 -2.12
C ILE A 199 15.33 0.22 -2.52
N ALA A 200 15.72 1.36 -1.94
CA ALA A 200 16.99 2.01 -2.27
C ALA A 200 18.20 1.12 -1.96
N THR A 201 18.16 0.39 -0.85
CA THR A 201 19.21 -0.56 -0.44
C THR A 201 19.32 -1.71 -1.43
N GLU A 202 18.19 -2.24 -1.89
CA GLU A 202 18.15 -3.30 -2.89
C GLU A 202 18.66 -2.82 -4.25
N GLU A 203 18.23 -1.64 -4.71
CA GLU A 203 18.73 -1.03 -5.94
C GLU A 203 20.24 -0.76 -5.89
N TYR A 204 20.75 -0.29 -4.75
CA TYR A 204 22.18 -0.10 -4.55
C TYR A 204 22.94 -1.42 -4.67
N GLY A 205 22.48 -2.48 -3.98
CA GLY A 205 23.08 -3.81 -4.09
C GLY A 205 23.03 -4.36 -5.51
N ALA A 206 21.88 -4.27 -6.18
CA ALA A 206 21.72 -4.71 -7.56
C ALA A 206 22.67 -3.97 -8.51
N LYS A 207 22.78 -2.65 -8.41
CA LYS A 207 23.72 -1.84 -9.22
C LYS A 207 25.17 -2.16 -8.90
N PHE A 208 25.51 -2.39 -7.63
CA PHE A 208 26.86 -2.78 -7.20
C PHE A 208 27.26 -4.10 -7.86
N PHE A 209 26.43 -5.14 -7.79
CA PHE A 209 26.70 -6.43 -8.45
C PHE A 209 26.65 -6.34 -9.98
N GLN A 210 25.72 -5.58 -10.55
CA GLN A 210 25.62 -5.38 -12.00
C GLN A 210 26.89 -4.73 -12.58
N ASN A 211 27.50 -3.81 -11.82
CA ASN A 211 28.75 -3.17 -12.20
C ASN A 211 29.98 -3.98 -11.80
N GLY A 212 29.84 -5.29 -11.54
CA GLY A 212 30.96 -6.17 -11.25
C GLY A 212 31.65 -5.92 -9.92
N ALA A 213 30.94 -5.34 -8.94
CA ALA A 213 31.46 -4.91 -7.65
C ALA A 213 32.61 -3.89 -7.73
N THR A 214 32.86 -3.31 -8.92
CA THR A 214 33.89 -2.27 -9.09
C THR A 214 33.40 -0.95 -8.48
N PRO A 215 34.08 -0.40 -7.45
CA PRO A 215 33.69 0.86 -6.85
C PRO A 215 33.76 2.02 -7.84
N SER A 216 32.99 3.09 -7.59
CA SER A 216 33.29 4.39 -8.20
C SER A 216 34.71 4.81 -7.82
N GLY A 217 35.40 5.59 -8.65
CA GLY A 217 36.76 6.03 -8.34
C GLY A 217 37.09 7.39 -8.92
N ILE A 218 38.15 8.00 -8.39
CA ILE A 218 38.74 9.22 -8.89
C ILE A 218 39.87 8.82 -9.83
N LEU A 219 39.80 9.33 -11.05
CA LEU A 219 40.91 9.25 -12.00
C LEU A 219 41.74 10.52 -11.84
N GLU A 220 42.88 10.40 -11.18
CA GLU A 220 43.84 11.47 -10.93
C GLU A 220 44.83 11.56 -12.10
N TYR A 221 45.09 12.79 -12.57
CA TYR A 221 46.11 13.08 -13.56
C TYR A 221 47.01 14.20 -13.04
N PRO A 222 48.35 14.05 -13.08
CA PRO A 222 49.28 15.02 -12.48
C PRO A 222 49.34 16.39 -13.19
N GLY A 223 48.82 16.51 -14.42
CA GLY A 223 48.81 17.75 -15.19
C GLY A 223 47.41 18.29 -15.49
N THR A 224 47.31 19.22 -16.44
CA THR A 224 46.02 19.76 -16.89
C THR A 224 45.39 18.86 -17.95
N ILE A 225 44.18 18.35 -17.69
CA ILE A 225 43.39 17.63 -18.69
C ILE A 225 42.73 18.64 -19.64
N LYS A 226 43.12 18.63 -20.92
CA LYS A 226 42.56 19.54 -21.93
C LYS A 226 41.09 19.26 -22.26
N ASN A 227 40.67 18.00 -22.20
CA ASN A 227 39.29 17.58 -22.47
C ASN A 227 38.81 16.51 -21.48
N PRO A 228 38.33 16.90 -20.29
CA PRO A 228 37.92 15.98 -19.23
C PRO A 228 36.79 15.04 -19.63
N GLU A 229 35.83 15.51 -20.43
CA GLU A 229 34.67 14.69 -20.85
C GLU A 229 35.08 13.54 -21.76
N GLN A 230 36.01 13.78 -22.68
CA GLN A 230 36.50 12.72 -23.57
C GLN A 230 37.25 11.62 -22.81
N VAL A 231 38.00 12.00 -21.77
CA VAL A 231 38.70 11.05 -20.88
C VAL A 231 37.68 10.23 -20.09
N ARG A 232 36.66 10.88 -19.52
CA ARG A 232 35.57 10.22 -18.79
C ARG A 232 34.79 9.24 -19.68
N GLU A 233 34.46 9.64 -20.90
CA GLU A 233 33.76 8.79 -21.86
C GLU A 233 34.61 7.59 -22.30
N SER A 234 35.90 7.80 -22.57
CA SER A 234 36.84 6.72 -22.92
C SER A 234 36.92 5.69 -21.80
N TRP A 235 37.09 6.15 -20.56
CA TRP A 235 37.08 5.30 -19.37
C TRP A 235 35.77 4.53 -19.22
N THR A 236 34.64 5.23 -19.28
CA THR A 236 33.32 4.61 -19.14
C THR A 236 33.09 3.55 -20.22
N ARG A 237 33.50 3.80 -21.47
CA ARG A 237 33.34 2.85 -22.59
C ARG A 237 34.24 1.61 -22.41
N GLY A 238 35.44 1.81 -21.90
CA GLY A 238 36.43 0.75 -21.66
C GLY A 238 36.14 -0.14 -20.46
N PHE A 239 35.42 0.37 -19.44
CA PHE A 239 35.30 -0.28 -18.13
C PHE A 239 33.89 -0.33 -17.53
N SER A 240 32.83 -0.03 -18.30
CA SER A 240 31.43 -0.24 -17.87
C SER A 240 30.78 -1.46 -18.54
N GLY A 241 29.67 -1.93 -17.95
CA GLY A 241 28.89 -3.05 -18.47
C GLY A 241 29.72 -4.34 -18.56
N GLY A 242 29.67 -5.01 -19.72
CA GLY A 242 30.41 -6.25 -19.96
C GLY A 242 31.95 -6.10 -20.00
N ASN A 243 32.47 -4.87 -19.93
CA ASN A 243 33.91 -4.60 -19.85
C ASN A 243 34.42 -4.31 -18.42
N SER A 244 33.55 -4.38 -17.40
CA SER A 244 33.86 -4.08 -15.99
C SER A 244 34.97 -4.92 -15.36
N HIS A 245 35.33 -6.05 -15.97
CA HIS A 245 36.40 -6.95 -15.49
C HIS A 245 37.68 -6.89 -16.33
N LYS A 246 37.80 -5.94 -17.25
CA LYS A 246 39.03 -5.76 -18.04
C LYS A 246 40.11 -5.09 -17.21
N ILE A 247 41.35 -5.50 -17.41
CA ILE A 247 42.52 -4.88 -16.78
C ILE A 247 42.64 -3.45 -17.31
N ALA A 248 42.62 -2.47 -16.39
CA ALA A 248 42.82 -1.07 -16.73
C ALA A 248 44.31 -0.77 -16.94
N VAL A 249 44.63 -0.23 -18.12
CA VAL A 249 45.95 0.32 -18.42
C VAL A 249 45.82 1.83 -18.45
N LEU A 250 46.60 2.51 -17.61
CA LEU A 250 46.59 3.95 -17.44
C LEU A 250 47.83 4.57 -18.10
N GLU A 251 47.64 5.61 -18.90
CA GLU A 251 48.72 6.33 -19.59
C GLU A 251 49.34 7.43 -18.70
N GLU A 252 50.61 7.78 -18.97
CA GLU A 252 51.29 8.99 -18.48
C GLU A 252 51.02 9.41 -17.02
N GLY A 253 51.23 8.49 -16.07
CA GLY A 253 51.13 8.81 -14.63
C GLY A 253 49.71 9.03 -14.12
N MET A 254 48.68 8.70 -14.91
CA MET A 254 47.30 8.60 -14.41
C MET A 254 47.19 7.55 -13.30
N LYS A 255 46.42 7.88 -12.27
CA LYS A 255 46.16 6.99 -11.14
C LYS A 255 44.66 6.87 -10.92
N TYR A 256 44.16 5.65 -10.88
CA TYR A 256 42.79 5.37 -10.45
C TYR A 256 42.79 5.09 -8.95
N THR A 257 42.17 5.98 -8.18
CA THR A 257 41.93 5.81 -6.75
C THR A 257 40.47 5.38 -6.57
N PRO A 258 40.18 4.11 -6.23
CA PRO A 258 38.80 3.71 -5.96
C PRO A 258 38.27 4.49 -4.77
N ILE A 259 37.12 5.17 -4.96
CA ILE A 259 36.26 5.64 -3.88
C ILE A 259 35.53 4.38 -3.40
N SER A 260 36.22 3.57 -2.61
CA SER A 260 35.51 2.52 -1.90
C SER A 260 34.62 3.21 -0.88
N ILE A 261 33.31 3.14 -1.08
CA ILE A 261 32.47 2.94 0.09
C ILE A 261 32.92 1.54 0.54
N SER A 262 33.45 1.42 1.75
CA SER A 262 33.60 0.12 2.38
C SER A 262 32.35 -0.10 3.23
N PRO A 263 31.18 -0.48 2.66
CA PRO A 263 30.30 -1.29 3.45
C PRO A 263 31.06 -2.60 3.63
N ASN A 264 31.46 -2.92 4.85
CA ASN A 264 31.77 -4.31 5.16
C ASN A 264 30.58 -5.12 4.64
N GLU A 265 30.79 -6.13 3.79
CA GLU A 265 29.69 -6.90 3.18
C GLU A 265 28.71 -7.39 4.26
N ALA A 266 29.24 -7.69 5.46
CA ALA A 266 28.46 -7.95 6.66
C ALA A 266 27.48 -6.83 7.02
N GLN A 267 27.91 -5.56 7.02
CA GLN A 267 27.07 -4.42 7.35
C GLN A 267 25.96 -4.16 6.31
N PHE A 268 26.23 -4.44 5.03
CA PHE A 268 25.20 -4.36 3.99
C PHE A 268 24.14 -5.45 4.16
N LEU A 269 24.57 -6.69 4.43
CA LEU A 269 23.66 -7.80 4.73
C LEU A 269 22.84 -7.56 6.00
N GLU A 270 23.48 -7.07 7.07
CA GLU A 270 22.80 -6.64 8.31
C GLU A 270 21.76 -5.57 8.04
N THR A 271 22.07 -4.58 7.19
CA THR A 271 21.11 -3.54 6.81
C THR A 271 19.89 -4.15 6.11
N ARG A 272 20.09 -5.05 5.13
CA ARG A 272 18.97 -5.73 4.46
C ARG A 272 18.11 -6.54 5.44
N LYS A 273 18.74 -7.20 6.40
CA LYS A 273 18.05 -7.99 7.43
C LYS A 273 17.25 -7.09 8.39
N PHE A 274 17.82 -5.96 8.80
CA PHE A 274 17.09 -4.97 9.60
C PHE A 274 15.88 -4.40 8.86
N GLN A 275 16.00 -4.12 7.55
CA GLN A 275 14.88 -3.65 6.74
C GLN A 275 13.72 -4.65 6.68
N LEU A 276 14.00 -5.96 6.59
CA LEU A 276 12.97 -7.00 6.65
C LEU A 276 12.19 -6.93 7.97
N ASN A 277 12.90 -6.80 9.10
CA ASN A 277 12.29 -6.69 10.42
C ASN A 277 11.44 -5.43 10.58
N GLU A 278 11.91 -4.29 10.05
CA GLU A 278 11.17 -3.03 10.09
C GLU A 278 9.86 -3.12 9.29
N ILE A 279 9.90 -3.73 8.11
CA ILE A 279 8.70 -3.99 7.29
C ILE A 279 7.74 -4.93 8.04
N ALA A 280 8.23 -6.05 8.56
CA ALA A 280 7.41 -7.05 9.24
C ALA A 280 6.70 -6.48 10.49
N ARG A 281 7.34 -5.53 11.20
CA ARG A 281 6.77 -4.84 12.36
C ARG A 281 5.48 -4.09 12.04
N ILE A 282 5.39 -3.46 10.86
CA ILE A 282 4.20 -2.71 10.44
C ILE A 282 2.98 -3.65 10.32
N PHE A 283 3.21 -4.84 9.78
CA PHE A 283 2.18 -5.86 9.63
C PHE A 283 1.97 -6.72 10.88
N ARG A 284 2.79 -6.52 11.93
CA ARG A 284 2.82 -7.34 13.14
C ARG A 284 3.03 -8.82 12.85
N VAL A 285 3.76 -9.13 11.78
CA VAL A 285 4.12 -10.50 11.40
C VAL A 285 5.48 -10.82 12.01
N PRO A 286 5.61 -11.90 12.80
CA PRO A 286 6.91 -12.34 13.28
C PRO A 286 7.89 -12.63 12.14
N PRO A 287 9.17 -12.21 12.23
CA PRO A 287 10.15 -12.38 11.15
C PRO A 287 10.33 -13.83 10.65
N HIS A 288 10.22 -14.81 11.55
CA HIS A 288 10.32 -16.23 11.19
C HIS A 288 9.19 -16.71 10.27
N MET A 289 8.02 -16.06 10.29
CA MET A 289 6.93 -16.40 9.38
C MET A 289 7.19 -15.90 7.95
N VAL A 290 8.05 -14.90 7.78
CA VAL A 290 8.47 -14.36 6.47
C VAL A 290 9.85 -14.87 6.03
N GLY A 291 10.35 -15.92 6.68
CA GLY A 291 11.57 -16.63 6.27
C GLY A 291 12.86 -16.19 6.96
N ASP A 292 12.82 -15.28 7.95
CA ASP A 292 14.00 -14.93 8.76
C ASP A 292 14.11 -15.87 9.97
N LEU A 293 14.96 -16.90 9.85
CA LEU A 293 15.13 -17.97 10.84
C LEU A 293 16.34 -17.77 11.76
N GLU A 294 17.10 -16.70 11.58
CA GLU A 294 18.30 -16.43 12.37
C GLU A 294 17.93 -15.75 13.69
N LYS A 295 18.44 -16.31 14.81
CA LYS A 295 18.28 -15.77 16.17
C LYS A 295 19.40 -14.84 16.54
#